data_AF-A0A2E0D1F8-F1
#
_entry.id   AF-A0A2E0D1F8-F1
#
_cell.length_a   1.000
_cell.length_b   1.000
_cell.length_c   1.000
_cell.angle_alpha   90.00
_cell.angle_beta   90.00
_cell.angle_gamma   90.00
#
_symmetry.space_group_name_H-M   'P 1'
#
loop_
_entity.id
_entity.type
_entity.pdbx_description
1 polymer ?
#
loop_
_entity_poly.entity_id
_entity_poly.type
_entity_poly.pdbx_seq_one_letter_code
_entity_poly.pdbx_strand_id
1 'polypeptide(L)'
;VKEILQKDIKFAYQRQLMSAGGCEASAFAIFGYSVTGLALPLRNWHNGNEEGDVEPEEISLLDFENAYKIMTNLGKLDIVEMKDYFKNLVMIPEDAKKLLNEE
;
A
#
# COMPACT_ATOMS: atom_id res chain seq x y z
N VAL A 1 -10.28 7.04 -4.21
CA VAL A 1 -10.64 8.11 -3.24
C VAL A 1 -11.68 9.10 -3.76
N LYS A 2 -11.50 9.78 -4.91
CA LYS A 2 -12.49 10.75 -5.43
C LYS A 2 -13.91 10.17 -5.55
N GLU A 3 -14.05 8.96 -6.07
CA GLU A 3 -15.34 8.27 -6.16
C GLU A 3 -15.95 7.93 -4.81
N ILE A 4 -15.12 7.66 -3.79
CA ILE A 4 -15.59 7.41 -2.42
C ILE A 4 -16.15 8.71 -1.86
N LEU A 5 -15.43 9.84 -2.00
CA LEU A 5 -15.88 11.15 -1.54
C LEU A 5 -17.19 11.62 -2.19
N GLN A 6 -17.44 11.25 -3.45
CA GLN A 6 -18.71 11.54 -4.12
C GLN A 6 -19.91 10.82 -3.47
N LYS A 7 -19.67 9.66 -2.85
CA LYS A 7 -20.70 8.84 -2.20
C LYS A 7 -20.77 9.06 -0.69
N ASP A 8 -19.64 9.40 -0.08
CA ASP A 8 -19.46 9.60 1.36
C ASP A 8 -18.59 10.85 1.59
N ILE A 9 -19.25 12.01 1.76
CA ILE A 9 -18.56 13.29 1.99
C ILE A 9 -17.84 13.36 3.34
N LYS A 10 -18.16 12.45 4.27
CA LYS A 10 -17.50 12.37 5.58
C LYS A 10 -16.25 11.47 5.53
N PHE A 11 -15.97 10.85 4.40
CA PHE A 11 -14.78 10.02 4.22
C PHE A 11 -13.51 10.84 4.46
N ALA A 12 -12.69 10.38 5.41
CA ALA A 12 -11.43 11.00 5.77
C ALA A 12 -10.26 10.17 5.24
N TYR A 13 -9.25 10.87 4.72
CA TYR A 13 -7.99 10.27 4.29
C TYR A 13 -6.89 11.32 4.36
N GLN A 14 -5.65 10.85 4.38
CA GLN A 14 -4.46 11.69 4.34
C GLN A 14 -3.59 11.28 3.17
N ARG A 15 -2.83 12.25 2.64
CA ARG A 15 -1.78 12.00 1.67
C ARG A 15 -0.49 12.61 2.21
N GLN A 16 0.49 11.77 2.43
CA GLN A 16 1.78 12.16 2.97
C GLN A 16 2.90 11.45 2.22
N LEU A 17 4.02 12.14 2.02
CA LEU A 17 5.29 11.50 1.67
C LEU A 17 5.93 10.99 2.97
N MET A 18 6.09 9.68 3.09
CA MET A 18 6.68 9.08 4.28
C MET A 18 8.15 9.50 4.44
N SER A 19 8.56 9.78 5.67
CA SER A 19 9.90 10.28 6.00
C SER A 19 10.98 9.19 5.94
N ALA A 20 10.62 7.95 6.29
CA ALA A 20 11.54 6.82 6.38
C ALA A 20 11.96 6.22 5.02
N GLY A 21 11.49 6.78 3.90
CA GLY A 21 11.80 6.28 2.57
C GLY A 21 10.94 5.08 2.16
N GLY A 22 11.34 4.43 1.06
CA GLY A 22 10.51 3.54 0.25
C GLY A 22 9.80 2.40 0.99
N CYS A 23 8.73 1.92 0.40
CA CYS A 23 8.03 0.71 0.82
C CYS A 23 8.23 -0.41 -0.22
N GLU A 24 7.61 -1.57 0.00
CA GLU A 24 7.62 -2.72 -0.90
C GLU A 24 7.23 -2.31 -2.33
N ALA A 25 6.32 -1.36 -2.49
CA ALA A 25 5.93 -0.81 -3.79
C ALA A 25 7.09 -0.16 -4.55
N SER A 26 8.08 0.41 -3.86
CA SER A 26 9.25 1.03 -4.50
C SER A 26 10.06 0.02 -5.32
N ALA A 27 10.11 -1.26 -4.91
CA ALA A 27 10.75 -2.31 -5.70
C ALA A 27 10.03 -2.54 -7.04
N PHE A 28 8.69 -2.58 -7.02
CA PHE A 28 7.87 -2.73 -8.23
C PHE A 28 7.92 -1.49 -9.13
N ALA A 29 8.03 -0.29 -8.55
CA ALA A 29 8.11 0.96 -9.30
C ALA A 29 9.34 0.99 -10.24
N ILE A 30 10.49 0.48 -9.79
CA ILE A 30 11.73 0.38 -10.61
C ILE A 30 11.50 -0.47 -11.87
N PHE A 31 10.60 -1.44 -11.76
CA PHE A 31 10.25 -2.37 -12.84
C PHE A 31 9.11 -1.88 -13.74
N GLY A 32 8.70 -0.60 -13.63
CA GLY A 32 7.70 0.02 -14.50
C GLY A 32 6.26 -0.32 -14.15
N TYR A 33 6.02 -0.97 -13.00
CA TYR A 33 4.66 -1.25 -12.54
C TYR A 33 3.99 0.03 -12.02
N SER A 34 2.71 0.19 -12.35
CA SER A 34 1.87 1.23 -11.75
C SER A 34 1.54 0.83 -10.32
N VAL A 35 2.18 1.48 -9.35
CA VAL A 35 2.05 1.17 -7.93
C VAL A 35 1.78 2.41 -7.10
N THR A 36 1.13 2.21 -5.95
CA THR A 36 0.92 3.24 -4.93
C THR A 36 1.05 2.62 -3.54
N GLY A 37 1.37 3.45 -2.55
CA GLY A 37 1.33 3.05 -1.14
C GLY A 37 -0.02 3.32 -0.49
N LEU A 38 -0.37 2.49 0.50
CA LEU A 38 -1.41 2.74 1.49
C LEU A 38 -0.82 2.40 2.85
N ALA A 39 -0.97 3.29 3.83
CA ALA A 39 -0.51 3.08 5.19
C ALA A 39 -1.61 3.49 6.17
N LEU A 40 -1.65 2.83 7.31
CA LEU A 40 -2.51 3.19 8.44
C LEU A 40 -1.66 3.96 9.46
N PRO A 41 -2.09 5.15 9.90
CA PRO A 41 -1.49 5.79 11.06
C PRO A 41 -1.56 4.85 12.25
N LEU A 42 -0.44 4.69 12.96
CA LEU A 42 -0.34 3.76 14.08
C LEU A 42 0.47 4.36 15.23
N ARG A 43 0.16 3.92 16.44
CA ARG A 43 0.99 4.12 17.63
C ARG A 43 2.00 2.99 17.77
N ASN A 44 3.11 3.31 18.42
CA ASN A 44 4.15 2.35 18.81
C ASN A 44 4.75 1.58 17.64
N TRP A 45 5.10 2.25 16.54
CA TRP A 45 5.77 1.59 15.40
C TRP A 45 7.00 0.82 15.88
N HIS A 46 7.15 -0.44 15.45
CA HIS A 46 8.15 -1.39 15.97
C HIS A 46 7.98 -1.70 17.46
N ASN A 47 6.74 -1.64 17.95
CA ASN A 47 6.36 -1.78 19.35
C ASN A 47 7.04 -0.79 20.31
N GLY A 48 7.62 0.31 19.83
CA GLY A 48 8.30 1.29 20.69
C GLY A 48 7.41 2.48 21.01
N ASN A 49 7.08 2.70 22.29
CA ASN A 49 6.41 3.93 22.71
C ASN A 49 7.40 5.11 22.84
N GLU A 50 6.89 6.30 23.21
CA GLU A 50 7.72 7.51 23.33
C GLU A 50 8.71 7.43 24.51
N GLU A 51 8.43 6.59 25.50
CA GLU A 51 9.27 6.31 26.66
C GLU A 51 10.37 5.26 26.39
N GLY A 52 10.29 4.54 25.26
CA GLY A 52 11.22 3.47 24.89
C GLY A 52 10.86 2.08 25.42
N ASP A 53 9.67 1.92 25.99
CA ASP A 53 9.12 0.62 26.39
C ASP A 53 8.47 -0.12 25.20
N VAL A 54 8.29 -1.43 25.39
CA VAL A 54 7.63 -2.30 24.41
C VAL A 54 6.13 -2.31 24.66
N GLU A 55 5.38 -1.76 23.72
CA GLU A 55 3.91 -1.66 23.78
C GLU A 55 3.26 -2.20 22.49
N PRO A 56 1.99 -2.64 22.54
CA PRO A 56 1.27 -3.07 21.33
C PRO A 56 1.18 -1.97 20.29
N GLU A 57 1.29 -2.35 19.02
CA GLU A 57 0.92 -1.47 17.91
C GLU A 57 -0.60 -1.28 17.89
N GLU A 58 -1.03 -0.04 17.69
CA GLU A 58 -2.45 0.30 17.70
C GLU A 58 -2.80 1.22 16.53
N ILE A 59 -3.94 0.95 15.92
CA ILE A 59 -4.50 1.76 14.84
C ILE A 59 -5.89 2.25 15.23
N SER A 60 -6.32 3.34 14.60
CA SER A 60 -7.72 3.78 14.69
C SER A 60 -8.64 2.83 13.92
N LEU A 61 -9.79 2.48 14.53
CA LEU A 61 -10.85 1.74 13.83
C LEU A 61 -11.37 2.51 12.60
N LEU A 62 -11.44 3.85 12.68
CA LEU A 62 -11.86 4.67 11.55
C LEU A 62 -10.87 4.59 10.39
N ASP A 63 -9.57 4.57 10.68
CA ASP A 63 -8.54 4.46 9.66
C ASP A 63 -8.60 3.08 9.00
N PHE A 64 -8.79 2.02 9.79
CA PHE A 64 -9.01 0.66 9.27
C PHE A 64 -10.22 0.60 8.34
N GLU A 65 -11.38 1.10 8.77
CA GLU A 65 -12.60 1.12 7.95
C GLU A 65 -12.42 1.90 6.65
N ASN A 66 -11.77 3.06 6.71
CA ASN A 66 -11.53 3.88 5.53
C ASN A 66 -10.49 3.26 4.58
N ALA A 67 -9.46 2.60 5.11
CA ALA A 67 -8.51 1.82 4.30
C ALA A 67 -9.22 0.65 3.60
N TYR A 68 -10.11 -0.07 4.30
CA TYR A 68 -10.92 -1.12 3.71
C TYR A 68 -11.81 -0.59 2.56
N LYS A 69 -12.44 0.58 2.75
CA LYS A 69 -13.19 1.25 1.67
C LYS A 69 -12.29 1.58 0.48
N ILE A 70 -11.05 2.05 0.70
CA ILE A 70 -10.09 2.31 -0.39
C ILE A 70 -9.78 1.01 -1.15
N MET A 71 -9.37 -0.04 -0.44
CA MET A 71 -8.96 -1.32 -1.06
C MET A 71 -10.09 -1.97 -1.85
N THR A 72 -11.29 -2.01 -1.30
CA THR A 72 -12.44 -2.62 -1.98
C THR A 72 -13.00 -1.77 -3.11
N ASN A 73 -12.85 -0.45 -3.07
CA ASN A 73 -13.21 0.42 -4.18
C ASN A 73 -12.19 0.29 -5.32
N LEU A 74 -10.90 0.18 -5.03
CA LEU A 74 -9.86 -0.15 -6.02
C LEU A 74 -10.12 -1.51 -6.67
N GLY A 75 -10.41 -2.54 -5.89
CA GLY A 75 -10.74 -3.87 -6.43
C GLY A 75 -12.00 -3.90 -7.32
N LYS A 76 -12.90 -2.91 -7.22
CA LYS A 76 -14.04 -2.74 -8.14
C LYS A 76 -13.64 -2.05 -9.45
N LEU A 77 -12.62 -1.19 -9.42
CA LEU A 77 -12.04 -0.57 -10.61
C LEU A 77 -11.16 -1.56 -11.37
N ASP A 78 -10.51 -2.46 -10.63
CA ASP A 78 -9.60 -3.49 -11.14
C ASP A 78 -10.23 -4.89 -11.16
N ILE A 79 -11.50 -5.06 -11.54
CA ILE A 79 -11.92 -6.35 -12.14
C ILE A 79 -11.26 -6.45 -13.52
N VAL A 80 -9.95 -6.55 -13.49
CA VAL A 80 -9.06 -6.97 -14.55
C VAL A 80 -9.30 -8.48 -14.64
N GLU A 81 -9.68 -8.99 -15.82
CA GLU A 81 -9.76 -10.45 -15.97
C GLU A 81 -8.44 -11.08 -15.51
N MET A 82 -8.51 -12.20 -14.79
CA MET A 82 -7.32 -12.76 -14.12
C MET A 82 -6.13 -12.99 -15.06
N LYS A 83 -6.41 -13.22 -16.35
CA LYS A 83 -5.42 -13.34 -17.44
C LYS A 83 -4.56 -12.07 -17.65
N ASP A 84 -5.12 -10.89 -17.37
CA ASP A 84 -4.47 -9.60 -17.54
C ASP A 84 -3.79 -9.14 -16.24
N TYR A 85 -4.22 -9.68 -15.08
CA TYR A 85 -3.56 -9.50 -13.77
C TYR A 85 -2.18 -10.19 -13.73
N PHE A 86 -2.09 -11.42 -14.22
CA PHE A 86 -0.82 -12.17 -14.26
C PHE A 86 0.13 -11.75 -15.37
N LYS A 87 -0.36 -11.16 -16.47
CA LYS A 87 0.52 -10.64 -17.53
C LYS A 87 1.49 -9.59 -17.02
N ASN A 88 1.13 -8.88 -15.96
CA ASN A 88 2.02 -7.90 -15.36
C ASN A 88 2.90 -8.56 -14.29
N LEU A 89 2.36 -9.31 -13.32
CA LEU A 89 3.15 -9.89 -12.22
C LEU A 89 4.18 -10.97 -12.65
N VAL A 90 3.95 -11.67 -13.75
CA VAL A 90 4.84 -12.73 -14.25
C VAL A 90 5.94 -12.18 -15.17
N MET A 91 5.82 -10.94 -15.64
CA MET A 91 6.93 -10.27 -16.31
C MET A 91 7.88 -9.69 -15.27
N ILE A 92 8.71 -10.57 -14.70
CA ILE A 92 9.98 -10.17 -14.10
C ILE A 92 10.76 -9.46 -15.22
N PRO A 93 10.99 -8.13 -15.15
CA PRO A 93 11.74 -7.47 -16.21
C PRO A 93 13.10 -8.14 -16.33
N GLU A 94 13.69 -8.18 -17.53
CA GLU A 94 14.95 -8.90 -17.71
C GLU A 94 16.06 -8.39 -16.78
N ASP A 95 15.98 -7.13 -16.36
CA ASP A 95 16.88 -6.54 -15.38
C ASP A 95 16.65 -7.06 -13.94
N ALA A 96 15.43 -7.47 -13.57
CA ALA A 96 15.17 -8.17 -12.32
C ALA A 96 15.68 -9.62 -12.33
N LYS A 97 15.69 -10.29 -13.49
CA LYS A 97 16.23 -11.66 -13.59
C LYS A 97 17.73 -11.73 -13.34
N LYS A 98 18.46 -10.63 -13.61
CA LYS A 98 19.88 -10.52 -13.28
C LYS A 98 20.12 -10.62 -11.77
N LEU A 99 19.23 -10.04 -10.96
CA LEU A 99 19.30 -10.09 -9.48
C LEU A 99 18.96 -11.49 -8.91
N LEU A 100 18.27 -12.33 -9.67
CA LEU A 100 17.91 -13.70 -9.26
C LEU A 100 18.99 -14.74 -9.63
N ASN A 101 19.93 -14.38 -10.51
CA ASN A 101 20.95 -15.27 -11.05
C ASN A 101 22.39 -14.88 -10.62
N GLU A 102 22.54 -14.04 -9.59
CA GLU A 102 23.85 -13.83 -8.95
C GLU A 102 24.13 -14.97 -7.95
N GLU A 103 24.54 -16.12 -8.50
CA GLU A 103 25.49 -17.07 -7.88
C GLU A 103 26.72 -17.22 -8.79
#